data_AF-A0A699YN30-F1
#
_entry.id   AF-A0A699YN30-F1
#
_cell.length_a   1.000
_cell.length_b   1.000
_cell.length_c   1.000
_cell.angle_alpha   90.00
_cell.angle_beta   90.00
_cell.angle_gamma   90.00
#
_symmetry.space_group_name_H-M   'P 1'
#
loop_
_entity.id
_entity.type
_entity.pdbx_description
1 polymer ?
#
loop_
_entity_poly.entity_id
_entity_poly.type
_entity_poly.pdbx_seq_one_letter_code
_entity_poly.pdbx_strand_id
1 'polypeptide(L)'
;MALGPACWAEARQRLQRLLGGAEGALRDNSQLQRSVLHPEAEVAMQLPAIIGDYTDFYASRQHATNVGALFRGPGNELQPNWLHLPVGYHGRASSIFASASSRDNTWVTRPIVQQAGEQAMFGLVLLNDWSARDIQAWEYVPLGPFNGKNWISPWVITLDALQPFLTPAPPQDPPMLPYLHDPQRLTYDVSLSVDILPKNGHTAARVTTSNLKHL
;
A
#
# COMPACT_ATOMS: atom_id res chain seq x y z
N MET A 1 -13.22 -11.15 -0.44
CA MET A 1 -12.01 -11.30 -1.28
C MET A 1 -12.00 -12.65 -1.99
N ALA A 2 -12.07 -13.80 -1.31
CA ALA A 2 -11.97 -15.13 -1.95
C ALA A 2 -12.96 -15.45 -3.10
N LEU A 3 -14.11 -14.77 -3.19
CA LEU A 3 -15.12 -14.98 -4.25
C LEU A 3 -14.66 -14.53 -5.67
N GLY A 4 -13.52 -13.86 -5.79
CA GLY A 4 -12.91 -13.51 -7.07
C GLY A 4 -13.48 -12.27 -7.78
N PRO A 5 -12.82 -11.81 -8.86
CA PRO A 5 -13.05 -10.51 -9.48
C PRO A 5 -14.49 -10.25 -9.95
N ALA A 6 -15.18 -11.28 -10.46
CA ALA A 6 -16.57 -11.14 -10.91
C ALA A 6 -17.50 -10.69 -9.78
N CYS A 7 -17.40 -11.31 -8.60
CA CYS A 7 -18.20 -10.92 -7.45
C CYS A 7 -17.81 -9.54 -6.90
N TRP A 8 -16.54 -9.15 -6.99
CA TRP A 8 -16.10 -7.82 -6.57
C TRP A 8 -16.69 -6.74 -7.47
N ALA A 9 -16.66 -6.96 -8.78
CA ALA A 9 -17.24 -6.07 -9.79
C ALA A 9 -18.77 -5.96 -9.63
N GLU A 10 -19.46 -7.08 -9.43
CA GLU A 10 -20.91 -7.10 -9.17
C GLU A 10 -21.28 -6.27 -7.93
N ALA A 11 -20.57 -6.51 -6.81
CA ALA A 11 -20.78 -5.76 -5.57
C ALA A 11 -20.54 -4.26 -5.77
N ARG A 12 -19.45 -3.88 -6.46
CA ARG A 12 -19.13 -2.49 -6.79
C ARG A 12 -20.23 -1.84 -7.62
N GLN A 13 -20.69 -2.50 -8.69
CA GLN A 13 -21.75 -1.99 -9.55
C GLN A 13 -23.08 -1.83 -8.80
N ARG A 14 -23.42 -2.77 -7.90
CA ARG A 14 -24.64 -2.68 -7.08
C ARG A 14 -24.58 -1.48 -6.14
N LEU A 15 -23.46 -1.28 -5.45
CA LEU A 15 -23.24 -0.14 -4.56
C LEU A 15 -23.29 1.19 -5.32
N GLN A 16 -22.65 1.26 -6.50
CA GLN A 16 -22.69 2.46 -7.34
C GLN A 16 -24.11 2.83 -7.77
N ARG A 17 -24.96 1.86 -8.11
CA ARG A 17 -26.37 2.13 -8.45
C ARG A 17 -27.19 2.61 -7.26
N LEU A 18 -27.03 1.97 -6.10
CA LEU A 18 -27.75 2.33 -4.88
C LEU A 18 -27.33 3.70 -4.32
N LEU A 19 -26.03 4.01 -4.35
CA LEU A 19 -25.47 5.26 -3.80
C LEU A 19 -25.44 6.40 -4.83
N GLY A 20 -25.43 6.09 -6.12
CA GLY A 20 -25.40 7.08 -7.20
C GLY A 20 -26.73 7.80 -7.44
N GLY A 21 -27.77 7.48 -6.67
CA GLY A 21 -29.07 8.18 -6.70
C GLY A 21 -29.99 7.82 -7.87
N ALA A 22 -29.55 6.96 -8.79
CA ALA A 22 -30.35 6.46 -9.90
C ALA A 22 -31.47 5.49 -9.45
N GLU A 23 -31.24 4.74 -8.36
CA GLU A 23 -32.21 3.82 -7.77
C GLU A 23 -32.79 4.38 -6.45
N GLY A 24 -34.12 4.41 -6.35
CA GLY A 24 -34.83 4.91 -5.14
C GLY A 24 -34.76 3.99 -3.92
N ALA A 25 -34.34 2.73 -4.09
CA ALA A 25 -34.41 1.69 -3.06
C ALA A 25 -33.69 2.07 -1.74
N LEU A 26 -32.53 2.74 -1.84
CA LEU A 26 -31.83 3.31 -0.68
C LEU A 26 -32.12 4.80 -0.51
N ARG A 27 -32.11 5.58 -1.59
CA ARG A 27 -32.29 7.05 -1.57
C ARG A 27 -33.61 7.50 -0.93
N ASP A 28 -34.70 6.78 -1.19
CA ASP A 28 -36.05 7.18 -0.77
C ASP A 28 -36.50 6.45 0.51
N ASN A 29 -35.65 5.59 1.07
CA ASN A 29 -35.96 4.77 2.25
C ASN A 29 -35.18 5.25 3.48
N SER A 30 -35.72 6.25 4.16
CA SER A 30 -35.09 6.85 5.36
C SER A 30 -34.88 5.87 6.51
N GLN A 31 -35.76 4.87 6.66
CA GLN A 31 -35.61 3.83 7.66
C GLN A 31 -34.39 2.94 7.35
N LEU A 32 -34.26 2.50 6.09
CA LEU A 32 -33.11 1.71 5.64
C LEU A 32 -31.81 2.50 5.79
N GLN A 33 -31.77 3.76 5.35
CA GLN A 33 -30.60 4.63 5.48
C GLN A 33 -30.05 4.67 6.91
N ARG A 34 -30.93 4.91 7.90
CA ARG A 34 -30.53 4.95 9.33
C ARG A 34 -29.97 3.62 9.84
N SER A 35 -30.34 2.50 9.21
CA SER A 35 -29.89 1.17 9.63
C SER A 35 -28.60 0.69 8.94
N VAL A 36 -28.20 1.29 7.81
CA VAL A 36 -27.06 0.81 7.00
C VAL A 36 -25.98 1.86 6.74
N LEU A 37 -26.27 3.14 6.94
CA LEU A 37 -25.31 4.23 6.79
C LEU A 37 -24.92 4.74 8.18
N HIS A 38 -23.66 4.54 8.53
CA HIS A 38 -23.09 4.98 9.79
C HIS A 38 -22.07 6.08 9.54
N PRO A 39 -22.09 7.18 10.32
CA PRO A 39 -21.02 8.17 10.27
C PRO A 39 -19.67 7.53 10.59
N GLU A 40 -18.63 7.87 9.84
CA GLU A 40 -17.27 7.34 10.06
C GLU A 40 -16.77 7.60 11.48
N ALA A 41 -17.11 8.77 12.05
CA ALA A 41 -16.75 9.15 13.41
C ALA A 41 -17.40 8.28 14.51
N GLU A 42 -18.43 7.51 14.16
CA GLU A 42 -19.18 6.66 15.10
C GLU A 42 -18.79 5.17 15.00
N VAL A 43 -17.84 4.83 14.13
CA VAL A 43 -17.39 3.44 13.93
C VAL A 43 -15.92 3.26 14.26
N ALA A 44 -15.59 2.09 14.82
CA ALA A 44 -14.22 1.69 15.10
C ALA A 44 -13.69 0.79 13.98
N MET A 45 -12.81 1.33 13.14
CA MET A 45 -12.20 0.57 12.05
C MET A 45 -11.30 -0.56 12.56
N GLN A 46 -11.35 -1.71 11.89
CA GLN A 46 -10.56 -2.91 12.20
C GLN A 46 -9.60 -3.24 11.06
N LEU A 47 -8.78 -4.28 11.23
CA LEU A 47 -8.03 -4.85 10.12
C LEU A 47 -9.00 -5.35 9.02
N PRO A 48 -8.73 -5.05 7.73
CA PRO A 48 -9.64 -5.40 6.64
C PRO A 48 -9.61 -6.88 6.25
N ALA A 49 -8.62 -7.64 6.73
CA ALA A 49 -8.48 -9.06 6.47
C ALA A 49 -7.68 -9.75 7.60
N ILE A 50 -7.86 -11.07 7.71
CA ILE A 50 -6.92 -11.93 8.42
C ILE A 50 -5.72 -12.12 7.49
N ILE A 51 -4.57 -11.57 7.87
CA ILE A 51 -3.35 -11.63 7.08
C ILE A 51 -2.62 -12.93 7.40
N GLY A 52 -2.61 -13.86 6.44
CA GLY A 52 -1.87 -15.12 6.57
C GLY A 52 -0.36 -14.88 6.50
N ASP A 53 0.09 -14.33 5.37
CA ASP A 53 1.49 -14.00 5.12
C ASP A 53 1.64 -12.52 4.73
N TYR A 54 2.80 -11.96 5.06
CA TYR A 54 3.20 -10.61 4.66
C TYR A 54 4.59 -10.67 4.04
N THR A 55 4.72 -10.09 2.85
CA THR A 55 5.98 -9.97 2.11
C THR A 55 6.24 -8.50 1.83
N ASP A 56 7.46 -8.06 2.11
CA ASP A 56 7.90 -6.70 1.85
C ASP A 56 8.92 -6.67 0.72
N PHE A 57 8.77 -5.71 -0.20
CA PHE A 57 9.59 -5.59 -1.41
C PHE A 57 10.47 -4.35 -1.37
N TYR A 58 11.63 -4.47 -1.97
CA TYR A 58 12.64 -3.42 -2.06
C TYR A 58 12.71 -2.82 -3.47
N ALA A 59 11.56 -2.41 -4.01
CA ALA A 59 11.38 -2.11 -5.44
C ALA A 59 11.70 -0.65 -5.87
N SER A 60 11.80 0.30 -4.93
CA SER A 60 12.13 1.69 -5.29
C SER A 60 13.62 1.86 -5.60
N ARG A 61 13.95 2.17 -6.87
CA ARG A 61 15.34 2.42 -7.28
C ARG A 61 15.99 3.56 -6.51
N GLN A 62 15.26 4.67 -6.33
CA GLN A 62 15.78 5.83 -5.61
C GLN A 62 16.07 5.49 -4.14
N HIS A 63 15.18 4.73 -3.49
CA HIS A 63 15.41 4.28 -2.12
C HIS A 63 16.64 3.36 -2.04
N ALA A 64 16.74 2.39 -2.95
CA ALA A 64 17.87 1.47 -3.03
C ALA A 64 19.21 2.19 -3.25
N THR A 65 19.24 3.15 -4.18
CA THR A 65 20.42 3.97 -4.44
C THR A 65 20.82 4.81 -3.23
N ASN A 66 19.86 5.50 -2.59
CA ASN A 66 20.13 6.36 -1.43
C ASN A 66 20.71 5.55 -0.25
N VAL A 67 20.09 4.41 0.07
CA VAL A 67 20.59 3.52 1.12
C VAL A 67 21.96 2.95 0.72
N GLY A 68 22.12 2.50 -0.52
CA GLY A 68 23.37 1.97 -1.02
C GLY A 68 24.54 2.95 -0.94
N ALA A 69 24.31 4.22 -1.29
CA ALA A 69 25.32 5.27 -1.19
C ALA A 69 25.84 5.44 0.25
N LEU A 70 24.97 5.31 1.26
CA LEU A 70 25.36 5.41 2.67
C LEU A 70 26.27 4.25 3.12
N PHE A 71 26.05 3.04 2.60
CA PHE A 71 26.75 1.83 3.06
C PHE A 71 27.95 1.42 2.18
N ARG A 72 27.87 1.66 0.87
CA ARG A 72 28.84 1.19 -0.14
C ARG A 72 29.55 2.31 -0.90
N GLY A 73 29.09 3.56 -0.72
CA GLY A 73 29.62 4.72 -1.40
C GLY A 73 29.15 4.88 -2.86
N PRO A 74 29.51 6.00 -3.52
CA PRO A 74 29.13 6.29 -4.89
C PRO A 74 29.68 5.26 -5.90
N GLY A 75 28.90 4.91 -6.91
CA GLY A 75 29.23 3.95 -7.96
C GLY A 75 29.02 2.47 -7.59
N ASN A 76 28.69 2.17 -6.33
CA ASN A 76 28.39 0.81 -5.83
C ASN A 76 27.03 0.75 -5.10
N GLU A 77 26.11 1.66 -5.45
CA GLU A 77 24.87 1.87 -4.71
C GLU A 77 23.91 0.70 -4.86
N LEU A 78 23.80 0.09 -6.04
CA LEU A 78 22.91 -1.05 -6.25
C LEU A 78 23.69 -2.36 -6.21
N GLN A 79 23.15 -3.35 -5.48
CA GLN A 79 23.66 -4.71 -5.57
C GLN A 79 23.36 -5.29 -6.96
N PRO A 80 24.22 -6.16 -7.52
CA PRO A 80 24.06 -6.67 -8.88
C PRO A 80 22.68 -7.30 -9.15
N ASN A 81 22.11 -7.99 -8.17
CA ASN A 81 20.81 -8.65 -8.30
C ASN A 81 19.61 -7.70 -8.37
N TRP A 82 19.73 -6.45 -7.90
CA TRP A 82 18.60 -5.56 -7.71
C TRP A 82 17.87 -5.22 -9.02
N LEU A 83 18.62 -5.06 -10.12
CA LEU A 83 18.04 -4.78 -11.44
C LEU A 83 17.51 -6.03 -12.16
N HIS A 84 17.71 -7.23 -11.60
CA HIS A 84 17.36 -8.49 -12.26
C HIS A 84 16.16 -9.20 -11.64
N LEU A 85 15.82 -8.87 -10.39
CA LEU A 85 14.66 -9.43 -9.69
C LEU A 85 14.14 -8.44 -8.62
N PRO A 86 12.83 -8.45 -8.34
CA PRO A 86 12.26 -7.67 -7.25
C PRO A 86 12.67 -8.30 -5.91
N VAL A 87 13.74 -7.79 -5.32
CA VAL A 87 14.23 -8.27 -4.01
C VAL A 87 13.13 -8.07 -2.97
N GLY A 88 12.85 -9.09 -2.16
CA GLY A 88 11.88 -9.03 -1.09
C GLY A 88 12.17 -10.06 0.00
N TYR A 89 11.47 -9.94 1.12
CA TYR A 89 11.63 -10.81 2.28
C TYR A 89 10.29 -11.03 2.99
N HIS A 90 10.21 -12.09 3.80
CA HIS A 90 9.05 -12.33 4.63
C HIS A 90 9.04 -11.34 5.80
N GLY A 91 7.98 -10.54 5.86
CA GLY A 91 7.70 -9.73 7.03
C GLY A 91 6.86 -10.51 8.05
N ARG A 92 6.52 -9.85 9.16
CA ARG A 92 5.77 -10.45 10.25
C ARG A 92 4.29 -10.06 10.21
N ALA A 93 3.43 -10.96 9.74
CA ALA A 93 1.99 -10.73 9.66
C ALA A 93 1.36 -10.45 11.04
N SER A 94 1.82 -11.13 12.10
CA SER A 94 1.27 -11.02 13.46
C SER A 94 1.44 -9.63 14.09
N SER A 95 2.31 -8.78 13.54
CA SER A 95 2.58 -7.43 14.03
C SER A 95 1.96 -6.34 13.16
N ILE A 96 1.11 -6.71 12.19
CA ILE A 96 0.33 -5.75 11.41
C ILE A 96 -0.91 -5.34 12.19
N PHE A 97 -1.09 -4.04 12.39
CA PHE A 97 -2.27 -3.47 13.03
C PHE A 97 -2.92 -2.37 12.18
N ALA A 98 -4.21 -2.12 12.40
CA ALA A 98 -4.93 -1.08 11.70
C ALA A 98 -4.58 0.30 12.28
N SER A 99 -4.42 1.31 11.42
CA SER A 99 -4.08 2.70 11.81
C SER A 99 -5.00 3.32 12.87
N ALA A 100 -6.24 2.85 13.02
CA ALA A 100 -7.21 3.34 14.01
C ALA A 100 -7.05 2.73 15.41
N SER A 101 -6.19 1.73 15.58
CA SER A 101 -6.02 1.01 16.86
C SER A 101 -5.01 1.66 17.81
N SER A 102 -4.21 2.63 17.35
CA SER A 102 -3.48 3.56 18.21
C SER A 102 -4.29 4.85 18.39
N ARG A 103 -4.66 5.18 19.63
CA ARG A 103 -5.37 6.42 20.02
C ARG A 103 -4.60 7.73 19.78
N ASP A 104 -3.54 7.71 18.97
CA ASP A 104 -2.73 8.86 18.61
C ASP A 104 -2.89 9.12 17.11
N ASN A 105 -3.61 10.20 16.78
CA ASN A 105 -3.92 10.75 15.45
C ASN A 105 -2.98 10.37 14.29
N THR A 106 -3.30 9.29 13.56
CA THR A 106 -2.75 9.02 12.22
C THR A 106 -3.89 9.05 11.20
N TRP A 107 -4.06 10.18 10.53
CA TRP A 107 -4.90 10.33 9.34
C TRP A 107 -4.09 9.98 8.11
N VAL A 108 -4.52 9.01 7.30
CA VAL A 108 -3.68 8.52 6.20
C VAL A 108 -4.50 8.09 4.98
N THR A 109 -4.06 8.52 3.79
CA THR A 109 -4.71 8.28 2.49
C THR A 109 -3.74 7.74 1.42
N ARG A 110 -4.05 6.51 0.96
CA ARG A 110 -3.78 5.86 -0.36
C ARG A 110 -2.37 5.33 -0.73
N PRO A 111 -2.28 4.21 -1.50
CA PRO A 111 -1.57 2.98 -1.09
C PRO A 111 -0.31 2.55 -1.91
N ILE A 112 0.27 1.36 -1.60
CA ILE A 112 1.51 0.76 -2.17
C ILE A 112 1.30 -0.65 -2.81
N VAL A 113 2.07 -0.90 -3.88
CA VAL A 113 2.64 -2.14 -4.53
C VAL A 113 1.90 -2.99 -5.58
N GLN A 114 2.77 -3.54 -6.43
CA GLN A 114 2.74 -4.07 -7.78
C GLN A 114 2.48 -5.59 -7.89
N GLN A 115 1.86 -5.92 -9.02
CA GLN A 115 1.45 -7.19 -9.65
C GLN A 115 2.00 -8.53 -9.08
N ALA A 116 1.13 -9.25 -8.37
CA ALA A 116 0.77 -10.61 -8.82
C ALA A 116 -0.26 -10.47 -9.95
N GLY A 117 -0.32 -11.39 -10.93
CA GLY A 117 -1.16 -11.25 -12.13
C GLY A 117 -2.55 -10.70 -11.80
N GLU A 118 -3.05 -9.73 -12.57
CA GLU A 118 -4.13 -8.78 -12.19
C GLU A 118 -5.39 -9.44 -11.57
N GLN A 119 -5.65 -10.71 -11.90
CA GLN A 119 -6.75 -11.51 -11.34
C GLN A 119 -6.54 -11.95 -9.88
N ALA A 120 -5.33 -11.87 -9.35
CA ALA A 120 -4.95 -12.28 -7.99
C ALA A 120 -4.94 -11.12 -6.97
N MET A 121 -5.00 -9.86 -7.44
CA MET A 121 -4.92 -8.69 -6.56
C MET A 121 -6.29 -8.06 -6.35
N PHE A 122 -6.75 -8.03 -5.10
CA PHE A 122 -8.03 -7.41 -4.75
C PHE A 122 -7.98 -5.88 -4.74
N GLY A 123 -6.91 -5.31 -4.18
CA GLY A 123 -6.76 -3.89 -3.96
C GLY A 123 -5.53 -3.56 -3.13
N LEU A 124 -5.38 -2.28 -2.80
CA LEU A 124 -4.19 -1.73 -2.17
C LEU A 124 -4.55 -0.99 -0.86
N VAL A 125 -3.62 -1.00 0.09
CA VAL A 125 -3.67 -0.24 1.36
C VAL A 125 -2.40 0.59 1.52
N LEU A 126 -2.46 1.65 2.33
CA LEU A 126 -1.23 2.24 2.83
C LEU A 126 -0.59 1.32 3.84
N LEU A 127 0.73 1.33 3.83
CA LEU A 127 1.56 0.58 4.73
C LEU A 127 2.69 1.49 5.23
N ASN A 128 2.92 1.46 6.53
CA ASN A 128 4.13 2.00 7.12
C ASN A 128 4.87 0.85 7.81
N ASP A 129 6.02 0.51 7.25
CA ASP A 129 6.97 -0.45 7.77
C ASP A 129 7.89 0.27 8.77
N TRP A 130 7.48 0.36 10.04
CA TRP A 130 8.33 1.04 11.02
C TRP A 130 9.59 0.24 11.25
N SER A 131 10.70 0.95 11.21
CA SER A 131 12.01 0.34 11.26
C SER A 131 12.90 1.03 12.29
N ALA A 132 13.46 0.24 13.21
CA ALA A 132 14.55 0.66 14.09
C ALA A 132 15.89 0.42 13.39
N ARG A 133 16.44 1.46 12.75
CA ARG A 133 17.57 1.33 11.83
C ARG A 133 18.89 0.97 12.50
N ASP A 134 19.07 1.35 13.76
CA ASP A 134 20.18 0.97 14.63
C ASP A 134 20.20 -0.54 14.93
N ILE A 135 19.05 -1.09 15.34
CA ILE A 135 18.87 -2.53 15.55
C ILE A 135 19.06 -3.28 14.24
N GLN A 136 18.41 -2.80 13.17
CA GLN A 136 18.49 -3.42 11.85
C GLN A 136 19.93 -3.52 11.35
N ALA A 137 20.73 -2.46 11.51
CA ALA A 137 22.14 -2.46 11.08
C ALA A 137 22.98 -3.53 11.79
N TRP A 138 22.63 -3.88 13.03
CA TRP A 138 23.30 -4.93 13.79
C TRP A 138 22.85 -6.35 13.39
N GLU A 139 21.54 -6.56 13.15
CA GLU A 139 20.98 -7.92 12.99
C GLU A 139 20.90 -8.43 11.55
N TYR A 140 20.88 -7.55 10.53
CA TYR A 140 20.41 -7.93 9.20
C TYR A 140 21.35 -8.87 8.42
N VAL A 141 22.60 -9.01 8.85
CA VAL A 141 23.56 -9.89 8.17
C VAL A 141 23.60 -11.26 8.87
N PRO A 142 23.39 -12.38 8.16
CA PRO A 142 23.07 -12.53 6.73
C PRO A 142 21.57 -12.69 6.43
N LEU A 143 20.71 -12.72 7.46
CA LEU A 143 19.34 -13.24 7.34
C LEU A 143 18.28 -12.19 6.95
N GLY A 144 18.67 -10.94 6.80
CA GLY A 144 17.77 -9.82 6.53
C GLY A 144 17.12 -9.24 7.79
N PRO A 145 16.27 -8.22 7.62
CA PRO A 145 15.59 -7.53 8.73
C PRO A 145 14.61 -8.48 9.45
N PHE A 146 14.51 -8.37 10.78
CA PHE A 146 13.63 -9.26 11.56
C PHE A 146 12.66 -8.51 12.47
N ASN A 147 13.15 -7.52 13.23
CA ASN A 147 12.39 -6.90 14.33
C ASN A 147 11.54 -5.68 13.95
N GLY A 148 10.74 -5.79 12.88
CA GLY A 148 9.82 -4.73 12.42
C GLY A 148 8.48 -4.66 13.16
N LYS A 149 7.80 -3.50 13.10
CA LYS A 149 6.41 -3.32 13.56
C LYS A 149 5.63 -2.48 12.56
N ASN A 150 4.54 -3.01 12.02
CA ASN A 150 3.95 -2.43 10.81
C ASN A 150 2.49 -2.07 11.03
N TRP A 151 2.01 -1.02 10.36
CA TRP A 151 0.58 -0.74 10.31
C TRP A 151 0.09 -0.52 8.90
N ILE A 152 -1.20 -0.78 8.70
CA ILE A 152 -1.90 -0.55 7.44
C ILE A 152 -3.12 0.35 7.61
N SER A 153 -3.48 1.07 6.54
CA SER A 153 -4.76 1.78 6.49
C SER A 153 -5.94 0.79 6.48
N PRO A 154 -7.07 1.12 7.12
CA PRO A 154 -8.19 0.19 7.26
C PRO A 154 -8.99 0.00 5.96
N TRP A 155 -8.96 0.97 5.04
CA TRP A 155 -9.71 0.91 3.78
C TRP A 155 -8.85 0.31 2.66
N VAL A 156 -9.32 -0.79 2.08
CA VAL A 156 -8.71 -1.40 0.88
C VAL A 156 -9.30 -0.77 -0.36
N ILE A 157 -8.48 -0.09 -1.17
CA ILE A 157 -8.90 0.50 -2.43
C ILE A 157 -8.79 -0.56 -3.52
N THR A 158 -9.91 -0.95 -4.12
CA THR A 158 -9.92 -1.98 -5.17
C THR A 158 -9.17 -1.52 -6.43
N LEU A 159 -8.59 -2.46 -7.17
CA LEU A 159 -7.92 -2.12 -8.43
C LEU A 159 -8.87 -1.49 -9.46
N ASP A 160 -10.14 -1.93 -9.51
CA ASP A 160 -11.17 -1.29 -10.34
C ASP A 160 -11.35 0.20 -10.02
N ALA A 161 -11.16 0.60 -8.77
CA ALA A 161 -11.22 2.02 -8.39
C ALA A 161 -9.96 2.79 -8.79
N LEU A 162 -8.84 2.09 -9.00
CA LEU A 162 -7.55 2.64 -9.41
C LEU A 162 -7.33 2.61 -10.92
N GLN A 163 -8.17 1.89 -11.69
CA GLN A 163 -8.10 1.82 -13.15
C GLN A 163 -7.93 3.19 -13.84
N PRO A 164 -8.68 4.26 -13.45
CA PRO A 164 -8.51 5.58 -14.07
C PRO A 164 -7.14 6.24 -13.83
N PHE A 165 -6.32 5.70 -12.92
CA PHE A 165 -5.02 6.22 -12.52
C PHE A 165 -3.86 5.40 -13.09
N LEU A 166 -4.12 4.41 -13.96
CA LEU A 166 -3.06 3.66 -14.63
C LEU A 166 -2.16 4.59 -15.46
N THR A 167 -0.86 4.33 -15.41
CA THR A 167 0.17 5.10 -16.10
C THR A 167 1.37 4.19 -16.45
N PRO A 168 2.19 4.50 -17.46
CA PRO A 168 3.38 3.70 -17.75
C PRO A 168 4.35 3.65 -16.58
N ALA A 169 4.88 2.46 -16.30
CA ALA A 169 5.92 2.24 -15.30
C ALA A 169 7.29 2.78 -15.80
N PRO A 170 8.23 3.09 -14.89
CA PRO A 170 9.57 3.57 -15.25
C PRO A 170 10.31 2.58 -16.17
N PRO A 171 11.16 3.05 -17.11
CA PRO A 171 11.94 2.15 -17.97
C PRO A 171 12.85 1.23 -17.13
N GLN A 172 13.00 -0.02 -17.56
CA GLN A 172 13.94 -0.98 -16.97
C GLN A 172 15.13 -1.19 -17.92
N ASP A 173 16.33 -1.12 -17.35
CA ASP A 173 17.59 -1.42 -18.00
C ASP A 173 18.51 -2.06 -16.94
N PRO A 174 19.01 -3.30 -17.16
CA PRO A 174 18.83 -4.19 -18.32
C PRO A 174 17.40 -4.74 -18.49
N PRO A 175 17.07 -5.33 -19.66
CA PRO A 175 15.79 -6.02 -19.86
C PRO A 175 15.63 -7.19 -18.90
N MET A 176 14.39 -7.39 -18.44
CA MET A 176 14.02 -8.45 -17.52
C MET A 176 14.07 -9.83 -18.20
N LEU A 177 14.35 -10.87 -17.40
CA LEU A 177 14.22 -12.26 -17.86
C LEU A 177 12.78 -12.57 -18.28
N PRO A 178 12.54 -13.50 -19.22
CA PRO A 178 11.21 -13.72 -19.80
C PRO A 178 10.08 -13.97 -18.80
N TYR A 179 10.37 -14.59 -17.65
CA TYR A 179 9.37 -14.87 -16.61
C TYR A 179 8.93 -13.63 -15.80
N LEU A 180 9.69 -12.53 -15.88
CA LEU A 180 9.38 -11.23 -15.27
C LEU A 180 8.99 -10.19 -16.33
N HIS A 181 8.88 -10.59 -17.59
CA HIS A 181 8.55 -9.69 -18.67
C HIS A 181 7.04 -9.41 -18.67
N ASP A 182 6.67 -8.21 -18.22
CA ASP A 182 5.33 -7.66 -18.41
C ASP A 182 5.34 -6.73 -19.64
N PRO A 183 4.62 -7.08 -20.74
CA PRO A 183 4.57 -6.24 -21.92
C PRO A 183 3.80 -4.92 -21.71
N GLN A 184 2.92 -4.84 -20.70
CA GLN A 184 2.13 -3.64 -20.47
C GLN A 184 2.91 -2.58 -19.70
N ARG A 185 3.77 -3.00 -18.76
CA ARG A 185 4.58 -2.14 -17.90
C ARG A 185 3.77 -0.97 -17.35
N LEU A 186 2.74 -1.28 -16.55
CA LEU A 186 1.87 -0.28 -15.95
C LEU A 186 2.10 -0.14 -14.44
N THR A 187 1.80 1.04 -13.93
CA THR A 187 1.75 1.39 -12.51
C THR A 187 0.59 2.36 -12.27
N TYR A 188 0.42 2.87 -11.06
CA TYR A 188 -0.65 3.81 -10.72
C TYR A 188 -0.11 5.18 -10.33
N ASP A 189 -0.72 6.24 -10.86
CA ASP A 189 -0.49 7.62 -10.44
C ASP A 189 -1.25 7.89 -9.12
N VAL A 190 -0.56 7.63 -8.01
CA VAL A 190 -1.08 7.85 -6.66
C VAL A 190 -0.10 8.72 -5.92
N SER A 191 -0.47 9.97 -5.68
CA SER A 191 0.29 10.90 -4.86
C SER A 191 0.34 10.44 -3.40
N LEU A 192 1.54 10.43 -2.84
CA LEU A 192 1.83 10.05 -1.46
C LEU A 192 2.42 11.24 -0.71
N SER A 193 2.09 11.35 0.57
CA SER A 193 2.70 12.36 1.43
C SER A 193 2.78 11.90 2.88
N VAL A 194 3.80 12.37 3.58
CA VAL A 194 3.98 12.11 5.01
C VAL A 194 4.04 13.44 5.75
N ASP A 195 3.21 13.54 6.78
CA ASP A 195 3.18 14.65 7.73
C ASP A 195 3.66 14.14 9.09
N ILE A 196 4.40 14.98 9.84
CA ILE A 196 4.82 14.70 11.21
C ILE A 196 4.24 15.76 12.13
N LEU A 197 3.55 15.33 13.19
CA LEU A 197 3.04 16.18 14.26
C LEU A 197 3.86 15.94 15.54
N PRO A 198 4.61 16.94 16.03
CA PRO A 198 5.26 16.85 17.33
C PRO A 198 4.24 16.67 18.47
N LYS A 199 4.62 15.99 19.56
CA LYS A 199 3.73 15.66 20.71
C LYS A 199 2.94 16.85 21.28
N ASN A 200 3.51 18.05 21.23
CA ASN A 200 2.88 19.30 21.70
C ASN A 200 2.65 20.31 20.56
N GLY A 201 2.79 19.87 19.30
CA GLY A 201 2.51 20.69 18.14
C GLY A 201 1.01 20.79 17.88
N HIS A 202 0.58 21.92 17.31
CA HIS A 202 -0.80 22.11 16.86
C HIS A 202 -0.95 21.91 15.34
N THR A 203 0.16 21.92 14.61
CA THR A 203 0.18 21.83 13.15
C THR A 203 1.17 20.75 12.73
N ALA A 204 0.71 19.80 11.91
CA ALA A 204 1.56 18.80 11.31
C ALA A 204 2.39 19.44 10.17
N ALA A 205 3.65 19.04 10.06
CA ALA A 205 4.54 19.52 9.00
C ALA A 205 4.75 18.44 7.94
N ARG A 206 4.60 18.82 6.67
CA ARG A 206 4.91 17.97 5.51
C ARG A 206 6.40 17.72 5.43
N VAL A 207 6.82 16.46 5.59
CA VAL A 207 8.24 16.08 5.50
C VAL A 207 8.62 15.47 4.17
N THR A 208 7.67 14.88 3.45
CA THR A 208 7.91 14.40 2.08
C THR A 208 6.63 14.29 1.25
N THR A 209 6.78 14.45 -0.05
CA THR A 209 5.79 14.08 -1.07
C THR A 209 6.45 13.19 -2.10
N SER A 210 5.71 12.20 -2.58
CA SER A 210 6.17 11.29 -3.64
C SER A 210 4.97 10.75 -4.41
N ASN A 211 5.19 9.71 -5.22
CA ASN A 211 4.14 9.07 -5.98
C ASN A 211 4.46 7.59 -6.22
N LEU A 212 3.42 6.75 -6.18
CA LEU A 212 3.53 5.32 -6.45
C LEU A 212 4.10 5.02 -7.85
N LYS A 213 3.89 5.90 -8.83
CA LYS A 213 4.38 5.72 -10.21
C LYS A 213 5.90 5.71 -10.37
N HIS A 214 6.65 6.02 -9.31
CA HIS A 214 8.11 6.00 -9.31
C HIS A 214 8.70 4.65 -8.87
N LEU A 215 7.86 3.69 -8.48
CA LEU A 215 8.27 2.29 -8.28
C LEU A 215 8.58 1.63 -9.62
#